data_AF-A0A520IC66-F1
#
_entry.id   AF-A0A520IC66-F1
#
_cell.length_a   1.000
_cell.length_b   1.000
_cell.length_c   1.000
_cell.angle_alpha   90.00
_cell.angle_beta   90.00
_cell.angle_gamma   90.00
#
_symmetry.space_group_name_H-M   'P 1'
#
loop_
_entity.id
_entity.type
_entity.pdbx_description
1 polymer ?
#
loop_
_entity_poly.entity_id
_entity_poly.type
_entity_poly.pdbx_seq_one_letter_code
_entity_poly.pdbx_strand_id
1 'polypeptide(L)'
;MAAPRWATGLIALTLASSVVAQTADTPRARGGLNASLTGDIAPVHDPVMIRAGNIYYVYGTGLDGQMLSARTSPDLVHWTAGTPPFASLPDWATKAVPGTKGMWAPDISRSADGRYRLYYSVSTFGSNRSAIGLATSPTLDPKAPGYGWRDEGLVV
;
A
#
# COMPACT_ATOMS: atom_id res chain seq x y z
N MET A 1 81.41 -42.98 -28.99
CA MET A 1 80.80 -41.88 -29.79
C MET A 1 80.40 -40.79 -28.79
N ALA A 2 80.95 -39.60 -28.92
CA ALA A 2 81.02 -38.55 -27.90
C ALA A 2 79.79 -37.62 -27.86
N ALA A 3 79.61 -36.96 -26.71
CA ALA A 3 78.50 -36.06 -26.32
C ALA A 3 78.38 -34.76 -27.14
N PRO A 4 77.29 -33.99 -26.94
CA PRO A 4 77.53 -32.63 -26.48
C PRO A 4 76.64 -32.21 -25.31
N ARG A 5 77.25 -31.43 -24.41
CA ARG A 5 76.63 -30.61 -23.36
C ARG A 5 76.31 -29.26 -23.98
N TRP A 6 75.09 -28.74 -23.86
CA TRP A 6 74.81 -27.32 -24.06
C TRP A 6 74.11 -26.68 -22.87
N ALA A 7 74.45 -25.42 -22.70
CA ALA A 7 74.48 -24.68 -21.45
C ALA A 7 73.13 -24.08 -21.07
N THR A 8 73.01 -23.90 -19.75
CA THR A 8 72.09 -23.02 -19.04
C THR A 8 71.98 -21.62 -19.65
N GLY A 9 70.73 -21.17 -19.86
CA GLY A 9 70.38 -19.75 -19.94
C GLY A 9 69.09 -19.53 -19.15
N LEU A 10 69.18 -19.03 -17.92
CA LEU A 10 68.03 -18.49 -17.20
C LEU A 10 67.75 -17.08 -17.72
N ILE A 11 66.62 -16.89 -18.41
CA ILE A 11 66.05 -15.57 -18.62
C ILE A 11 65.06 -15.34 -17.48
N ALA A 12 65.45 -14.50 -16.52
CA ALA A 12 64.54 -14.02 -15.49
C ALA A 12 63.61 -12.97 -16.11
N LEU A 13 62.41 -13.38 -16.52
CA LEU A 13 61.36 -12.48 -16.97
C LEU A 13 60.55 -12.03 -15.75
N THR A 14 60.82 -10.83 -15.24
CA THR A 14 60.01 -10.21 -14.19
C THR A 14 58.68 -9.74 -14.77
N LEU A 15 57.63 -10.55 -14.60
CA LEU A 15 56.25 -10.15 -14.85
C LEU A 15 55.82 -9.16 -13.77
N ALA A 16 55.85 -7.86 -14.08
CA ALA A 16 55.17 -6.85 -13.29
C ALA A 16 53.66 -7.08 -13.41
N SER A 17 53.07 -7.73 -12.40
CA SER A 17 51.63 -7.94 -12.33
C SER A 17 50.98 -6.67 -11.83
N SER A 18 50.36 -5.91 -12.72
CA SER A 18 49.49 -4.78 -12.37
C SER A 18 48.24 -5.33 -11.68
N VAL A 19 48.18 -5.29 -10.36
CA VAL A 19 46.94 -5.57 -9.62
C VAL A 19 46.00 -4.40 -9.88
N VAL A 20 45.01 -4.61 -10.76
CA VAL A 20 43.84 -3.74 -10.83
C VAL A 20 43.03 -4.02 -9.57
N ALA A 21 43.07 -3.10 -8.60
CA ALA A 21 42.18 -3.14 -7.46
C ALA A 21 40.74 -3.01 -7.98
N GLN A 22 39.98 -4.10 -7.95
CA GLN A 22 38.54 -4.03 -8.15
C GLN A 22 37.96 -3.27 -6.96
N THR A 23 37.43 -2.07 -7.21
CA THR A 23 36.58 -1.40 -6.24
C THR A 23 35.38 -2.30 -6.01
N ALA A 24 35.32 -2.92 -4.83
CA ALA A 24 34.12 -3.62 -4.40
C ALA A 24 32.99 -2.57 -4.35
N ASP A 25 32.04 -2.67 -5.28
CA ASP A 25 30.81 -1.92 -5.23
C ASP A 25 30.12 -2.30 -3.91
N THR A 26 30.17 -1.40 -2.94
CA THR A 26 29.47 -1.58 -1.68
C THR A 26 27.99 -1.63 -2.04
N PRO A 27 27.24 -2.69 -1.69
CA PRO A 27 25.81 -2.71 -1.95
C PRO A 27 25.21 -1.47 -1.32
N ARG A 28 24.67 -0.54 -2.13
CA ARG A 28 23.81 0.52 -1.60
C ARG A 28 22.77 -0.20 -0.76
N ALA A 29 22.74 0.06 0.54
CA ALA A 29 21.67 -0.38 1.40
C ALA A 29 20.37 0.10 0.73
N ARG A 30 19.64 -0.82 0.09
CA ARG A 30 18.31 -0.50 -0.40
C ARG A 30 17.54 -0.13 0.85
N GLY A 31 17.16 1.14 0.98
CA GLY A 31 16.34 1.59 2.10
C GLY A 31 15.16 0.62 2.25
N GLY A 32 14.70 0.41 3.50
CA GLY A 32 13.57 -0.50 3.75
C GLY A 32 12.38 -0.15 2.87
N LEU A 33 11.43 -1.08 2.68
CA LEU A 33 10.27 -0.88 1.78
C LEU A 33 9.58 0.48 1.99
N ASN A 34 9.44 0.92 3.24
CA ASN A 34 8.88 2.23 3.58
C ASN A 34 9.67 3.42 3.02
N ALA A 35 10.99 3.32 2.92
CA ALA A 35 11.85 4.37 2.35
C ALA A 35 11.69 4.52 0.83
N SER A 36 11.09 3.53 0.16
CA SER A 36 10.78 3.62 -1.26
C SER A 36 9.43 4.28 -1.54
N LEU A 37 8.52 4.33 -0.56
CA LEU A 37 7.20 4.92 -0.72
C LEU A 37 7.27 6.44 -0.68
N THR A 38 6.45 7.11 -1.50
CA THR A 38 6.41 8.58 -1.59
C THR A 38 4.98 9.09 -1.68
N GLY A 39 4.78 10.38 -1.40
CA GLY A 39 3.48 11.03 -1.41
C GLY A 39 2.71 10.84 -0.11
N ASP A 40 1.39 10.67 -0.20
CA ASP A 40 0.47 10.63 0.95
C ASP A 40 0.48 9.27 1.66
N ILE A 41 1.61 8.91 2.26
CA ILE A 41 1.84 7.57 2.83
C ILE A 41 1.45 7.43 4.31
N ALA A 42 1.20 8.54 5.00
CA ALA A 42 0.85 8.58 6.43
C ALA A 42 -0.03 9.79 6.76
N PRO A 43 -0.84 9.76 7.83
CA PRO A 43 -1.14 8.60 8.69
C PRO A 43 -2.17 7.65 8.06
N VAL A 44 -1.97 6.34 8.23
CA VAL A 44 -2.91 5.28 7.83
C VAL A 44 -3.17 4.41 9.05
N HIS A 45 -4.44 4.09 9.32
CA HIS A 45 -4.82 3.17 10.39
C HIS A 45 -5.83 2.16 9.83
N ASP A 46 -5.68 0.89 10.20
CA ASP A 46 -6.49 -0.25 9.72
C ASP A 46 -6.68 -0.28 8.19
N PRO A 47 -5.61 -0.34 7.37
CA PRO A 47 -5.74 -0.29 5.93
C PRO A 47 -6.34 -1.56 5.33
N VAL A 48 -7.18 -1.37 4.31
CA VAL A 48 -7.57 -2.39 3.34
C VAL A 48 -7.27 -1.88 1.92
N MET A 49 -6.99 -2.78 0.98
CA MET A 49 -6.64 -2.43 -0.39
C MET A 49 -7.44 -3.23 -1.42
N ILE A 50 -7.79 -2.59 -2.54
CA ILE A 50 -8.27 -3.25 -3.75
C ILE A 50 -7.67 -2.57 -4.99
N ARG A 51 -7.54 -3.32 -6.08
CA ARG A 51 -7.17 -2.77 -7.39
C ARG A 51 -8.39 -2.70 -8.29
N ALA A 52 -8.63 -1.55 -8.93
CA ALA A 52 -9.61 -1.38 -9.99
C ALA A 52 -8.92 -0.80 -11.23
N GLY A 53 -8.93 -1.55 -12.33
CA GLY A 53 -8.14 -1.22 -13.51
C GLY A 53 -6.65 -1.14 -13.17
N ASN A 54 -6.04 0.02 -13.42
CA ASN A 54 -4.62 0.28 -13.15
C ASN A 54 -4.36 1.04 -11.86
N ILE A 55 -5.39 1.29 -11.05
CA ILE A 55 -5.27 2.05 -9.80
C ILE A 55 -5.49 1.12 -8.61
N TYR A 56 -4.59 1.21 -7.64
CA TYR A 56 -4.74 0.67 -6.30
C TYR A 56 -5.46 1.71 -5.44
N TYR A 57 -6.44 1.25 -4.67
CA TYR A 57 -7.21 2.04 -3.73
C TYR A 57 -6.96 1.48 -2.33
N VAL A 58 -6.62 2.35 -1.40
CA VAL A 58 -6.52 2.03 0.03
C VAL A 58 -7.58 2.80 0.77
N TYR A 59 -8.35 2.10 1.60
CA TYR A 59 -9.23 2.70 2.58
C TYR A 59 -8.72 2.39 3.97
N GLY A 60 -8.94 3.29 4.92
CA GLY A 60 -8.58 3.06 6.32
C GLY A 60 -9.53 3.77 7.26
N THR A 61 -9.29 3.59 8.55
CA THR A 61 -9.98 4.31 9.63
C THR A 61 -9.93 5.81 9.39
N GLY A 62 -11.05 6.48 9.68
CA GLY A 62 -11.16 7.94 9.63
C GLY A 62 -10.24 8.62 10.64
N LEU A 63 -9.50 9.63 10.18
CA LEU A 63 -8.61 10.46 10.98
C LEU A 63 -8.95 11.93 10.74
N ASP A 64 -8.61 12.81 11.67
CA ASP A 64 -8.77 14.27 11.55
C ASP A 64 -10.18 14.72 11.13
N GLY A 65 -11.21 14.06 11.67
CA GLY A 65 -12.62 14.36 11.41
C GLY A 65 -13.22 13.73 10.14
N GLN A 66 -12.42 13.01 9.35
CA GLN A 66 -12.93 12.23 8.22
C GLN A 66 -13.64 10.96 8.70
N MET A 67 -14.65 10.49 7.95
CA MET A 67 -15.36 9.26 8.28
C MET A 67 -14.49 8.03 8.02
N LEU A 68 -13.80 8.01 6.89
CA LEU A 68 -12.80 7.02 6.50
C LEU A 68 -11.63 7.78 5.85
N SER A 69 -10.45 7.17 5.77
CA SER A 69 -9.37 7.67 4.91
C SER A 69 -9.39 6.95 3.57
N ALA A 70 -8.94 7.63 2.51
CA ALA A 70 -8.82 7.07 1.17
C ALA A 70 -7.51 7.50 0.53
N ARG A 71 -6.86 6.60 -0.20
CA ARG A 71 -5.63 6.84 -0.96
C ARG A 71 -5.66 6.07 -2.26
N THR A 72 -4.93 6.56 -3.25
CA THR A 72 -4.75 5.89 -4.53
C THR A 72 -3.29 5.83 -4.92
N SER A 73 -2.93 4.81 -5.70
CA SER A 73 -1.60 4.68 -6.30
C SER A 73 -1.69 3.95 -7.64
N PRO A 74 -0.94 4.35 -8.67
CA PRO A 74 -0.84 3.59 -9.90
C PRO A 74 0.16 2.41 -9.80
N ASP A 75 1.07 2.41 -8.82
CA ASP A 75 2.27 1.56 -8.83
C ASP A 75 2.69 1.01 -7.45
N LEU A 76 1.87 1.23 -6.41
CA LEU A 76 2.15 0.90 -5.01
C LEU A 76 3.30 1.68 -4.36
N VAL A 77 3.90 2.64 -5.08
CA VAL A 77 5.07 3.41 -4.64
C VAL A 77 4.69 4.86 -4.41
N HIS A 78 4.00 5.48 -5.37
CA HIS A 78 3.58 6.86 -5.33
C HIS A 78 2.11 6.93 -4.91
N TRP A 79 1.84 7.52 -3.75
CA TRP A 79 0.51 7.57 -3.15
C TRP A 79 -0.06 8.99 -3.17
N THR A 80 -1.36 9.09 -3.42
CA THR A 80 -2.10 10.35 -3.38
C THR A 80 -3.35 10.18 -2.53
N ALA A 81 -3.67 11.18 -1.71
CA ALA A 81 -4.89 11.24 -0.94
C ALA A 81 -6.11 11.19 -1.88
N GLY A 82 -7.04 10.29 -1.58
CA GLY A 82 -8.31 10.15 -2.28
C GLY A 82 -9.46 10.79 -1.50
N THR A 83 -10.62 10.90 -2.14
CA THR A 83 -11.86 11.32 -1.46
C THR A 83 -12.48 10.14 -0.72
N PRO A 84 -12.75 10.25 0.60
CA PRO A 84 -13.43 9.22 1.34
C PRO A 84 -14.86 8.94 0.83
N PRO A 85 -15.38 7.71 1.02
CA PRO A 85 -16.74 7.34 0.63
C PRO A 85 -17.86 8.15 1.29
N PHE A 86 -17.63 8.66 2.51
CA PHE A 86 -18.63 9.34 3.32
C PHE A 86 -18.12 10.68 3.83
N ALA A 87 -18.96 11.71 3.71
CA ALA A 87 -18.72 13.01 4.32
C ALA A 87 -19.24 13.09 5.77
N SER A 88 -20.22 12.24 6.13
CA SER A 88 -20.83 12.20 7.45
C SER A 88 -21.31 10.77 7.79
N LEU A 89 -21.56 10.52 9.07
CA LEU A 89 -22.20 9.29 9.52
C LEU A 89 -23.65 9.22 9.00
N PRO A 90 -24.12 8.04 8.55
CA PRO A 90 -25.54 7.81 8.32
C PRO A 90 -26.35 7.90 9.62
N ASP A 91 -27.62 8.34 9.51
CA ASP A 91 -28.51 8.49 10.66
C ASP A 91 -28.72 7.21 11.47
N TRP A 92 -28.69 6.04 10.81
CA TRP A 92 -28.85 4.76 11.51
C TRP A 92 -27.66 4.49 12.43
N ALA A 93 -26.45 4.91 12.05
CA ALA A 93 -25.23 4.63 12.79
C ALA A 93 -25.23 5.35 14.15
N THR A 94 -25.66 6.61 14.19
CA THR A 94 -25.75 7.38 15.44
C THR A 94 -26.89 6.91 16.35
N LYS A 95 -27.94 6.28 15.78
CA LYS A 95 -29.01 5.62 16.55
C LYS A 95 -28.58 4.27 17.10
N ALA A 96 -27.87 3.47 16.31
CA ALA A 96 -27.34 2.17 16.70
C ALA A 96 -26.22 2.30 17.74
N VAL A 97 -25.33 3.26 17.54
CA VAL A 97 -24.19 3.56 18.42
C VAL A 97 -24.11 5.07 18.77
N PRO A 98 -24.98 5.55 19.68
CA PRO A 98 -24.88 6.84 20.32
C PRO A 98 -23.46 7.19 20.76
N GLY A 99 -22.99 8.36 20.35
CA GLY A 99 -21.65 8.87 20.65
C GLY A 99 -20.56 8.47 19.65
N THR A 100 -20.86 7.63 18.65
CA THR A 100 -19.93 7.39 17.54
C THR A 100 -19.63 8.69 16.77
N LYS A 101 -18.39 8.84 16.33
CA LYS A 101 -17.88 10.07 15.68
C LYS A 101 -17.23 9.84 14.31
N GLY A 102 -17.02 8.57 13.93
CA GLY A 102 -16.34 8.21 12.70
C GLY A 102 -16.51 6.72 12.40
N MET A 103 -15.89 6.27 11.30
CA MET A 103 -15.95 4.89 10.85
C MET A 103 -14.55 4.27 10.85
N TRP A 104 -14.47 3.00 11.23
CA TRP A 104 -13.21 2.32 11.51
C TRP A 104 -13.08 1.01 10.75
N ALA A 105 -11.83 0.58 10.57
CA ALA A 105 -11.43 -0.74 10.07
C ALA A 105 -12.27 -1.21 8.87
N PRO A 106 -12.20 -0.49 7.74
CA PRO A 106 -12.96 -0.86 6.56
C PRO A 106 -12.48 -2.18 5.96
N ASP A 107 -13.38 -2.88 5.26
CA ASP A 107 -13.06 -4.01 4.39
C ASP A 107 -13.68 -3.79 3.01
N ILE A 108 -12.94 -4.06 1.92
CA ILE A 108 -13.39 -3.81 0.55
C ILE A 108 -13.28 -5.07 -0.31
N SER A 109 -14.35 -5.38 -1.03
CA SER A 109 -14.36 -6.46 -2.01
C SER A 109 -15.19 -6.08 -3.23
N ARG A 110 -15.04 -6.85 -4.32
CA ARG A 110 -15.92 -6.76 -5.49
C ARG A 110 -16.84 -7.96 -5.50
N SER A 111 -18.15 -7.73 -5.50
CA SER A 111 -19.16 -8.80 -5.55
C SER A 111 -19.33 -9.37 -6.96
N ALA A 112 -19.97 -10.54 -7.03
CA ALA A 112 -20.26 -11.24 -8.28
C ALA A 112 -21.15 -10.42 -9.24
N ASP A 113 -22.00 -9.53 -8.71
CA ASP A 113 -22.80 -8.57 -9.49
C ASP A 113 -21.97 -7.38 -10.02
N GLY A 114 -20.66 -7.37 -9.78
CA GLY A 114 -19.72 -6.39 -10.28
C GLY A 114 -19.56 -5.13 -9.42
N ARG A 115 -20.37 -4.95 -8.37
CA ARG A 115 -20.30 -3.80 -7.46
C ARG A 115 -19.14 -3.93 -6.47
N TYR A 116 -18.64 -2.79 -6.03
CA TYR A 116 -17.73 -2.70 -4.89
C TYR A 116 -18.55 -2.66 -3.60
N ARG A 117 -18.12 -3.42 -2.59
CA ARG A 117 -18.74 -3.54 -1.27
C ARG A 117 -17.73 -3.15 -0.21
N LEU A 118 -17.97 -2.03 0.44
CA LEU A 118 -17.14 -1.49 1.50
C LEU A 118 -17.87 -1.64 2.84
N TYR A 119 -17.41 -2.56 3.66
CA TYR A 119 -17.85 -2.68 5.04
C TYR A 119 -17.08 -1.71 5.91
N TYR A 120 -17.70 -1.26 6.99
CA TYR A 120 -17.08 -0.37 7.96
C TYR A 120 -17.67 -0.57 9.36
N SER A 121 -16.89 -0.27 10.38
CA SER A 121 -17.31 -0.35 11.77
C SER A 121 -17.72 1.03 12.30
N VAL A 122 -18.76 1.08 13.13
CA VAL A 122 -19.07 2.24 13.98
C VAL A 122 -19.08 1.81 15.43
N SER A 123 -18.38 2.55 16.29
CA SER A 123 -18.15 2.17 17.68
C SER A 123 -17.72 3.38 18.54
N THR A 124 -17.47 3.13 19.82
CA THR A 124 -16.87 4.07 20.78
C THR A 124 -15.76 3.35 21.54
N PHE A 125 -14.65 4.03 21.78
CA PHE A 125 -13.47 3.41 22.39
C PHE A 125 -13.80 2.80 23.77
N GLY A 126 -13.35 1.56 24.01
CA GLY A 126 -13.58 0.85 25.27
C GLY A 126 -15.00 0.26 25.44
N SER A 127 -15.85 0.31 24.42
CA SER A 127 -17.19 -0.26 24.41
C SER A 127 -17.32 -1.36 23.35
N ASN A 128 -18.17 -2.35 23.61
CA ASN A 128 -18.57 -3.35 22.62
C ASN A 128 -19.92 -3.04 21.96
N ARG A 129 -20.57 -1.92 22.33
CA ARG A 129 -21.74 -1.44 21.59
C ARG A 129 -21.26 -0.86 20.27
N SER A 130 -21.27 -1.71 19.27
CA SER A 130 -20.74 -1.47 17.94
C SER A 130 -21.73 -1.96 16.90
N ALA A 131 -21.56 -1.50 15.67
CA ALA A 131 -22.29 -2.00 14.52
C ALA A 131 -21.40 -2.03 13.28
N ILE A 132 -21.70 -2.94 12.36
CA ILE A 132 -21.07 -2.97 11.04
C ILE A 132 -22.06 -2.45 10.01
N GLY A 133 -21.61 -1.52 9.16
CA GLY A 133 -22.36 -1.01 8.02
C GLY A 133 -21.81 -1.53 6.70
N LEU A 134 -22.61 -1.41 5.64
CA LEU A 134 -22.19 -1.70 4.26
C LEU A 134 -22.48 -0.50 3.35
N ALA A 135 -21.49 -0.12 2.55
CA ALA A 135 -21.67 0.79 1.43
C ALA A 135 -21.38 0.07 0.10
N THR A 136 -22.08 0.41 -0.97
CA THR A 136 -21.76 -0.08 -2.31
C THR A 136 -21.55 1.01 -3.33
N SER A 137 -20.70 0.75 -4.31
CA SER A 137 -20.48 1.62 -5.48
C SER A 137 -20.33 0.77 -6.75
N PRO A 138 -20.85 1.20 -7.90
CA PRO A 138 -20.60 0.53 -9.19
C PRO A 138 -19.12 0.63 -9.64
N THR A 139 -18.42 1.68 -9.24
CA THR A 139 -17.04 1.98 -9.64
C THR A 139 -16.29 2.72 -8.54
N LEU A 140 -14.96 2.60 -8.51
CA LEU A 140 -14.10 3.36 -7.60
C LEU A 140 -13.50 4.61 -8.24
N ASP A 141 -13.60 4.76 -9.57
CA ASP A 141 -13.10 5.93 -10.28
C ASP A 141 -14.08 7.11 -10.17
N PRO A 142 -13.72 8.21 -9.50
CA PRO A 142 -14.58 9.39 -9.37
C PRO A 142 -15.00 10.03 -10.69
N LYS A 143 -14.29 9.75 -11.78
CA LYS A 143 -14.57 10.28 -13.13
C LYS A 143 -15.46 9.36 -13.95
N ALA A 144 -15.68 8.12 -13.51
CA ALA A 144 -16.47 7.15 -14.25
C ALA A 144 -17.98 7.42 -14.08
N PRO A 145 -18.80 7.20 -15.13
CA PRO A 145 -20.24 7.25 -15.02
C PRO A 145 -20.75 6.31 -13.92
N GLY A 146 -21.69 6.80 -13.11
CA GLY A 146 -22.26 6.02 -12.01
C GLY A 146 -21.37 5.91 -10.78
N TYR A 147 -20.27 6.66 -10.69
CA TYR A 147 -19.54 6.81 -9.44
C TYR A 147 -20.43 7.39 -8.35
N GLY A 148 -20.43 6.73 -7.19
CA GLY A 148 -21.15 7.18 -6.01
C GLY A 148 -21.32 6.05 -5.01
N TRP A 149 -21.10 6.37 -3.74
CA TRP A 149 -21.33 5.43 -2.65
C TRP A 149 -22.76 5.51 -2.16
N ARG A 150 -23.42 4.36 -2.09
CA ARG A 150 -24.72 4.19 -1.45
C ARG A 150 -24.54 3.45 -0.14
N ASP A 151 -25.04 4.02 0.95
CA ASP A 151 -25.18 3.30 2.21
C ASP A 151 -26.30 2.26 2.10
N GLU A 152 -25.99 0.99 2.35
CA GLU A 152 -26.95 -0.12 2.40
C GLU A 152 -27.44 -0.39 3.82
N GLY A 153 -26.89 0.32 4.81
CA GLY A 153 -27.33 0.25 6.20
C GLY A 153 -26.57 -0.76 7.06
N LEU A 154 -27.21 -1.09 8.19
CA LEU A 154 -26.74 -2.01 9.22
C LEU A 154 -26.62 -3.45 8.68
N VAL A 155 -25.49 -4.10 8.97
CA VAL A 155 -25.24 -5.53 8.72
C VAL A 155 -25.44 -6.35 10.00
N VAL A 156 -24.81 -5.95 11.11
CA VAL A 156 -24.90 -6.57 12.44
C VAL A 156 -24.66 -5.55 13.53
#